data_AF-A0A534KDK4-F1
#
_entry.id   AF-A0A534KDK4-F1
#
_cell.length_a   1.000
_cell.length_b   1.000
_cell.length_c   1.000
_cell.angle_alpha   90.00
_cell.angle_beta   90.00
_cell.angle_gamma   90.00
#
_symmetry.space_group_name_H-M   'P 1'
#
loop_
_entity.id
_entity.type
_entity.pdbx_description
1 polymer ?
#
loop_
_entity_poly.entity_id
_entity_poly.type
_entity_poly.pdbx_seq_one_letter_code
_entity_poly.pdbx_strand_id
1 'polypeptide(L)'
;MPSRPYKDLVIYGCFVLNRLVADMWIDLYQDGLEAKLDSVLPTQEGLSKEEVKREIKSNHFMTDRVIEGLQKEGHVTVEVLDGHYRIRITRDGVLHIRRYNEFYRKIYDEQIRDHYRFTKAPFWLRD
;
A
#
# COMPACT_ATOMS: atom_id res chain seq x y z
N MET A 1 15.70 22.89 4.17
CA MET A 1 15.35 22.29 5.48
C MET A 1 15.86 20.85 5.49
N PRO A 2 16.44 20.33 6.59
CA PRO A 2 17.00 18.99 6.57
C PRO A 2 15.87 17.99 6.31
N SER A 3 16.04 17.19 5.26
CA SER A 3 15.14 16.10 4.86
C SER A 3 14.84 15.23 6.08
N ARG A 4 13.63 15.34 6.64
CA ARG A 4 13.22 14.46 7.73
C ARG A 4 13.38 13.02 7.26
N PRO A 5 13.98 12.14 8.08
CA PRO A 5 14.17 10.75 7.68
C PRO A 5 12.81 10.15 7.37
N TYR A 6 12.79 9.44 6.24
CA TYR A 6 11.67 8.81 5.53
C TYR A 6 10.86 7.77 6.33
N LYS A 7 10.81 7.87 7.66
CA LYS A 7 10.24 6.86 8.57
C LYS A 7 8.90 7.34 9.12
N ASP A 8 8.03 7.80 8.23
CA ASP A 8 6.64 8.07 8.58
C ASP A 8 5.81 6.79 8.34
N LEU A 9 5.09 6.32 9.36
CA LEU A 9 4.23 5.15 9.22
C LEU A 9 3.16 5.37 8.15
N VAL A 10 2.74 6.62 7.97
CA VAL A 10 1.71 7.01 7.01
C VAL A 10 2.18 6.78 5.56
N ILE A 11 3.38 7.25 5.21
CA ILE A 11 3.89 7.09 3.84
C ILE A 11 4.22 5.63 3.53
N TYR A 12 4.73 4.88 4.52
CA TYR A 12 4.94 3.44 4.36
C TYR A 12 3.63 2.68 4.18
N GLY A 13 2.60 3.02 4.95
CA GLY A 13 1.26 2.47 4.75
C GLY A 13 0.75 2.71 3.33
N CYS A 14 0.95 3.92 2.79
CA CYS A 14 0.61 4.26 1.42
C CYS A 14 1.31 3.38 0.38
N PHE A 15 2.62 3.12 0.51
CA PHE A 15 3.33 2.23 -0.42
C PHE A 15 2.80 0.81 -0.37
N VAL A 16 2.52 0.28 0.83
CA VAL A 16 1.96 -1.07 0.99
C VAL A 16 0.58 -1.19 0.35
N LEU A 17 -0.32 -0.24 0.61
CA LEU A 17 -1.66 -0.25 0.02
C LEU A 17 -1.59 -0.12 -1.51
N ASN A 18 -0.72 0.74 -2.03
CA ASN A 18 -0.53 0.91 -3.47
C ASN A 18 0.03 -0.36 -4.12
N ARG A 19 0.97 -1.05 -3.45
CA ARG A 19 1.52 -2.32 -3.90
C ARG A 19 0.46 -3.42 -3.94
N LEU A 20 -0.42 -3.49 -2.93
CA LEU A 20 -1.56 -4.42 -2.87
C LEU A 20 -2.55 -4.17 -4.01
N VAL A 21 -2.90 -2.91 -4.28
CA VAL A 21 -3.79 -2.54 -5.40
C VAL A 21 -3.17 -2.87 -6.75
N ALA A 22 -1.85 -2.72 -6.91
CA ALA A 22 -1.16 -3.00 -8.16
C ALA A 22 -1.32 -4.45 -8.63
N ASP A 23 -1.42 -5.41 -7.71
CA ASP A 23 -1.64 -6.81 -8.05
C ASP A 23 -3.08 -7.11 -8.49
N MET A 24 -4.03 -6.22 -8.18
CA MET A 24 -5.46 -6.41 -8.47
C MET A 24 -5.88 -5.91 -9.86
N TRP A 25 -5.00 -5.22 -10.60
CA TRP A 25 -5.29 -4.66 -11.93
C TRP A 25 -6.58 -3.81 -11.98
N ILE A 26 -6.87 -3.08 -10.89
CA ILE A 26 -8.02 -2.18 -10.79
C ILE A 26 -7.61 -0.74 -11.10
N ASP A 27 -8.44 -0.03 -11.84
CA ASP A 27 -8.38 1.43 -11.94
C ASP A 27 -9.14 2.03 -10.75
N LEU A 28 -8.43 2.77 -9.89
CA LEU A 28 -8.99 3.40 -8.69
C LEU A 28 -9.96 4.54 -9.00
N TYR A 29 -9.96 5.08 -10.22
CA TYR A 29 -10.78 6.23 -10.60
C TYR A 29 -11.88 5.88 -11.60
N GLN A 30 -12.01 4.61 -11.97
CA GLN A 30 -13.08 4.14 -12.85
C GLN A 30 -14.47 4.29 -12.20
N ASP A 31 -15.48 4.50 -13.04
CA ASP A 31 -16.88 4.40 -12.64
C ASP A 31 -17.21 2.96 -12.22
N GLY A 32 -18.01 2.81 -11.15
CA GLY A 32 -18.43 1.50 -10.65
C GLY A 32 -17.34 0.71 -9.91
N LEU A 33 -16.24 1.34 -9.49
CA LEU A 33 -15.17 0.70 -8.70
C LEU A 33 -15.72 -0.18 -7.57
N GLU A 34 -16.67 0.34 -6.79
CA GLU A 34 -17.21 -0.36 -5.62
C GLU A 34 -17.87 -1.69 -5.96
N ALA A 35 -18.58 -1.79 -7.08
CA ALA A 35 -19.17 -3.05 -7.54
C ALA A 35 -18.10 -4.02 -8.06
N LYS A 36 -17.04 -3.49 -8.69
CA LYS A 36 -15.89 -4.30 -9.12
C LYS A 36 -15.10 -4.86 -7.95
N LEU A 37 -15.03 -4.13 -6.83
CA LEU A 37 -14.35 -4.62 -5.63
C LEU A 37 -14.99 -5.89 -5.06
N ASP A 38 -16.30 -6.08 -5.22
CA ASP A 38 -16.97 -7.31 -4.77
C ASP A 38 -16.49 -8.56 -5.51
N SER A 39 -16.09 -8.43 -6.78
CA SER A 39 -15.58 -9.56 -7.55
C SER A 39 -14.07 -9.75 -7.42
N VAL A 40 -13.30 -8.69 -7.18
CA VAL A 40 -11.82 -8.75 -7.18
C VAL A 40 -11.24 -9.00 -5.78
N LEU A 41 -11.81 -8.42 -4.72
CA LEU A 41 -11.28 -8.59 -3.36
C LEU A 41 -11.23 -10.05 -2.89
N PRO A 42 -12.22 -10.92 -3.19
CA PRO A 42 -12.16 -12.33 -2.77
C PRO A 42 -11.06 -13.14 -3.47
N THR A 43 -10.66 -12.75 -4.68
CA THR A 43 -9.66 -13.48 -5.47
C THR A 43 -8.24 -13.01 -5.21
N GLN A 44 -8.05 -12.06 -4.29
CA GLN A 44 -6.74 -11.48 -4.06
C GLN A 44 -5.80 -12.49 -3.40
N GLU A 45 -4.63 -12.61 -4.00
CA GLU A 45 -3.53 -13.36 -3.43
C GLU A 45 -3.04 -12.68 -2.15
N GLY A 46 -2.73 -11.39 -2.20
CA GLY A 46 -2.13 -10.64 -1.09
C GLY A 46 -0.61 -10.87 -1.00
N LEU A 47 0.04 -10.06 -0.17
CA LEU A 47 1.50 -10.01 -0.03
C LEU A 47 2.00 -10.79 1.18
N SER A 48 3.21 -11.29 1.09
CA SER A 48 3.98 -11.74 2.25
C SER A 48 4.61 -10.58 3.01
N LYS A 49 4.97 -10.80 4.28
CA LYS A 49 5.71 -9.83 5.09
C LYS A 49 7.05 -9.41 4.45
N GLU A 50 7.71 -10.33 3.74
CA GLU A 50 8.97 -10.04 3.05
C GLU A 50 8.76 -9.13 1.83
N GLU A 51 7.66 -9.29 1.10
CA GLU A 51 7.30 -8.38 0.01
C GLU A 51 6.95 -6.98 0.54
N VAL A 52 6.21 -6.90 1.65
CA VAL A 52 5.93 -5.63 2.34
C VAL A 52 7.24 -4.95 2.74
N LYS A 53 8.17 -5.69 3.37
CA LYS A 53 9.48 -5.17 3.77
C LYS A 53 10.28 -4.62 2.59
N ARG A 54 10.29 -5.35 1.47
CA ARG A 54 10.98 -4.94 0.24
C ARG A 54 10.36 -3.68 -0.36
N GLU A 55 9.03 -3.58 -0.37
CA GLU A 55 8.32 -2.40 -0.86
C GLU A 55 8.70 -1.17 -0.04
N ILE A 56 8.59 -1.21 1.28
CA ILE A 56 8.88 -0.03 2.13
C ILE A 56 10.38 0.22 2.33
N LYS A 57 11.25 -0.68 1.85
CA LYS A 57 12.72 -0.62 1.98
C LYS A 57 13.18 -0.40 3.42
N SER A 58 12.58 -1.13 4.36
CA SER A 58 12.80 -0.96 5.80
C SER A 58 13.16 -2.27 6.51
N ASN A 59 13.26 -2.23 7.84
CA ASN A 59 13.58 -3.39 8.68
C ASN A 59 12.32 -4.13 9.15
N HIS A 60 12.50 -5.32 9.74
CA HIS A 60 11.39 -6.15 10.23
C HIS A 60 10.51 -5.42 11.25
N PHE A 61 11.13 -4.73 12.22
CA PHE A 61 10.39 -3.97 13.24
C PHE A 61 9.47 -2.91 12.62
N MET A 62 9.96 -2.13 11.67
CA MET A 62 9.15 -1.13 10.99
C MET A 62 8.07 -1.77 10.11
N THR A 63 8.39 -2.89 9.46
CA THR A 63 7.43 -3.65 8.66
C THR A 63 6.26 -4.11 9.52
N ASP A 64 6.52 -4.65 10.70
CA ASP A 64 5.49 -5.07 11.66
C ASP A 64 4.63 -3.89 12.10
N ARG A 65 5.25 -2.78 12.47
CA ARG A 65 4.54 -1.56 12.87
C ARG A 65 3.61 -1.02 11.79
N VAL A 66 4.02 -1.08 10.52
CA VAL A 66 3.19 -0.66 9.39
C VAL A 66 2.02 -1.62 9.19
N ILE A 67 2.27 -2.94 9.21
CA ILE A 67 1.21 -3.95 9.06
C ILE A 67 0.20 -3.84 10.20
N GLU A 68 0.65 -3.74 11.45
CA GLU A 68 -0.20 -3.56 12.63
C GLU A 68 -1.04 -2.28 12.53
N GLY A 69 -0.45 -1.17 12.07
CA GLY A 69 -1.16 0.09 11.87
C GLY A 69 -2.27 -0.04 10.85
N LEU A 70 -1.94 -0.55 9.67
CA LEU A 70 -2.92 -0.77 8.59
C LEU A 70 -4.04 -1.74 9.00
N GLN A 71 -3.71 -2.79 9.77
CA GLN A 71 -4.70 -3.74 10.26
C GLN A 71 -5.63 -3.10 11.30
N LYS A 72 -5.07 -2.33 12.23
CA LYS A 72 -5.84 -1.62 13.28
C LYS A 72 -6.79 -0.59 12.67
N GLU A 73 -6.40 0.05 11.58
CA GLU A 73 -7.23 1.00 10.83
C GLU A 73 -8.24 0.32 9.90
N GLY A 74 -8.21 -1.02 9.80
CA GLY A 74 -9.12 -1.80 8.97
C GLY A 74 -8.80 -1.75 7.47
N HIS A 75 -7.63 -1.25 7.09
CA HIS A 75 -7.21 -1.13 5.69
C HIS A 75 -6.67 -2.43 5.10
N VAL A 76 -6.19 -3.33 5.94
CA VAL A 76 -5.75 -4.67 5.55
C VAL A 76 -6.25 -5.74 6.51
N THR A 77 -6.38 -6.96 6.01
CA THR A 77 -6.47 -8.17 6.83
C THR A 77 -5.14 -8.92 6.78
N VAL A 78 -4.80 -9.60 7.88
CA VAL A 78 -3.58 -10.37 8.01
C VAL A 78 -3.96 -11.78 8.42
N GLU A 79 -3.66 -12.75 7.55
CA GLU A 79 -3.76 -14.18 7.87
C GLU A 79 -2.35 -14.72 8.11
N VAL A 80 -2.19 -15.58 9.13
CA VAL A 80 -0.94 -16.27 9.41
C VAL A 80 -1.20 -17.77 9.32
N LEU A 81 -0.64 -18.42 8.31
CA LEU A 81 -0.77 -19.86 8.05
C LEU A 81 0.63 -20.48 8.07
N ASP A 82 0.88 -21.43 8.98
CA ASP A 82 2.18 -22.10 9.16
C ASP A 82 3.37 -21.14 9.25
N GLY A 83 3.18 -19.98 9.90
CA GLY A 83 4.20 -18.93 10.04
C GLY A 83 4.35 -18.01 8.82
N HIS A 84 3.60 -18.24 7.74
CA HIS A 84 3.58 -17.39 6.56
C HIS A 84 2.46 -16.35 6.66
N TYR A 85 2.83 -15.08 6.52
CA TYR A 85 1.90 -13.97 6.51
C TYR A 85 1.27 -13.82 5.12
N ARG A 86 -0.04 -13.64 5.09
CA ARG A 86 -0.81 -13.21 3.91
C ARG A 86 -1.52 -11.91 4.26
N ILE A 87 -1.01 -10.79 3.74
CA ILE A 87 -1.59 -9.45 3.93
C ILE A 87 -2.47 -9.15 2.73
N ARG A 88 -3.75 -8.88 2.96
CA ARG A 88 -4.76 -8.59 1.94
C ARG A 88 -5.38 -7.23 2.17
N ILE A 89 -5.65 -6.47 1.12
CA ILE A 89 -6.31 -5.16 1.25
C ILE A 89 -7.81 -5.33 1.44
N THR A 90 -8.42 -4.47 2.24
CA THR A 90 -9.87 -4.42 2.41
C THR A 90 -10.50 -3.43 1.43
N ARG A 91 -11.84 -3.47 1.32
CA ARG A 91 -12.60 -2.43 0.62
C ARG A 91 -12.25 -1.03 1.14
N ASP A 92 -12.17 -0.88 2.46
CA ASP A 92 -11.84 0.40 3.09
C ASP A 92 -10.41 0.84 2.78
N GLY A 93 -9.45 -0.09 2.71
CA GLY A 93 -8.08 0.21 2.26
C GLY A 93 -8.03 0.73 0.82
N VAL A 94 -8.79 0.14 -0.09
CA VAL A 94 -8.87 0.60 -1.49
C VAL A 94 -9.54 1.98 -1.58
N LEU A 95 -10.62 2.21 -0.83
CA LEU A 95 -11.28 3.51 -0.82
C LEU A 95 -10.45 4.60 -0.14
N HIS A 96 -9.67 4.24 0.90
CA HIS A 96 -8.72 5.12 1.54
C HIS A 96 -7.69 5.60 0.53
N ILE A 97 -7.05 4.69 -0.21
CA ILE A 97 -5.99 5.07 -1.14
C ILE A 97 -6.51 5.91 -2.32
N ARG A 98 -7.74 5.66 -2.80
CA ARG A 98 -8.39 6.51 -3.80
C ARG A 98 -8.50 7.96 -3.34
N ARG A 99 -8.87 8.20 -2.07
CA ARG A 99 -9.02 9.56 -1.51
C ARG A 99 -7.67 10.21 -1.21
N TYR A 100 -6.71 9.42 -0.75
CA TYR A 100 -5.47 9.95 -0.19
C TYR A 100 -4.29 9.97 -1.18
N ASN A 101 -4.35 9.26 -2.32
CA ASN A 101 -3.27 9.32 -3.32
C ASN A 101 -3.04 10.75 -3.83
N GLU A 102 -4.10 11.53 -4.07
CA GLU A 102 -3.96 12.94 -4.45
C GLU A 102 -3.35 13.81 -3.33
N PHE A 103 -3.69 13.52 -2.08
CA PHE A 103 -3.16 14.22 -0.91
C PHE A 103 -1.67 13.89 -0.70
N TYR A 104 -1.31 12.61 -0.75
CA TYR A 104 0.07 12.15 -0.59
C TYR A 104 0.96 12.61 -1.74
N ARG A 105 0.48 12.61 -3.00
CA ARG A 105 1.22 13.21 -4.12
C ARG A 105 1.55 14.67 -3.88
N LYS A 106 0.70 15.44 -3.19
CA LYS A 106 0.97 16.86 -2.92
C LYS A 106 1.97 17.08 -1.79
N ILE A 107 1.97 16.21 -0.77
CA ILE A 107 2.77 16.42 0.46
C ILE A 107 4.11 15.67 0.42
N TYR A 108 4.14 14.52 -0.26
CA TYR A 108 5.27 13.61 -0.28
C TYR A 108 5.80 13.36 -1.70
N ASP A 109 5.62 14.28 -2.65
CA ASP A 109 6.04 14.10 -4.05
C ASP A 109 7.54 13.77 -4.15
N GLU A 110 8.40 14.57 -3.52
CA GLU A 110 9.86 14.35 -3.52
C GLU A 110 10.21 12.98 -2.94
N GLN A 111 9.52 12.61 -1.86
CA GLN A 111 9.71 11.36 -1.19
C GLN A 111 9.34 10.19 -2.10
N ILE A 112 8.12 10.18 -2.64
CA ILE A 112 7.61 9.14 -3.54
C ILE A 112 8.52 9.00 -4.77
N ARG A 113 8.97 10.13 -5.35
CA ARG A 113 9.91 10.13 -6.48
C ARG A 113 11.26 9.53 -6.11
N ASP A 114 11.82 9.87 -4.96
CA ASP A 114 13.08 9.28 -4.49
C ASP A 114 12.94 7.78 -4.23
N HIS A 115 11.81 7.37 -3.64
CA HIS A 115 11.50 5.98 -3.36
C HIS A 115 11.45 5.12 -4.62
N TYR A 116 10.87 5.63 -5.70
CA TYR A 116 10.81 4.94 -6.99
C TYR A 116 11.92 5.35 -7.97
N ARG A 117 12.92 6.15 -7.55
CA ARG A 117 13.96 6.70 -8.44
C ARG A 117 14.74 5.63 -9.21
N PHE A 118 14.98 4.48 -8.59
CA PHE A 118 15.76 3.38 -9.14
C PHE A 118 14.92 2.11 -9.38
N THR A 119 13.59 2.22 -9.28
CA THR A 119 12.65 1.11 -9.52
C THR A 119 11.60 1.54 -10.53
N LYS A 120 10.91 0.58 -11.15
CA LYS A 120 9.84 0.91 -12.10
C LYS A 120 8.73 1.64 -11.34
N ALA A 121 8.43 2.87 -11.76
CA ALA A 121 7.35 3.64 -11.16
C ALA A 121 6.03 2.87 -11.28
N PRO A 122 5.29 2.71 -10.17
CA PRO A 122 4.03 2.01 -10.17
C PRO A 122 3.00 2.78 -11.00
N PHE A 123 1.97 2.08 -11.49
CA PHE A 123 1.01 2.65 -12.46
C PHE A 123 0.27 3.89 -11.93
N TRP A 124 0.02 3.98 -10.62
CA TRP A 124 -0.64 5.12 -9.97
C TRP A 124 0.24 6.38 -9.87
N LEU A 125 1.55 6.26 -10.14
CA LEU A 125 2.50 7.37 -10.14
C LEU A 125 2.77 7.91 -11.56
N ARG A 126 2.24 7.28 -12.61
CA ARG A 126 2.44 7.73 -13.98
C ARG A 126 1.56 8.96 -14.24
N ASP A 127 2.19 10.04 -14.71
CA ASP A 127 1.51 11.23 -15.24
C ASP A 127 0.78 10.91 -16.55
#